data_AF-S8E5Q2-F1
#
_entry.id   AF-S8E5Q2-F1
#
_cell.length_a   1.000
_cell.length_b   1.000
_cell.length_c   1.000
_cell.angle_alpha   90.00
_cell.angle_beta   90.00
_cell.angle_gamma   90.00
#
_symmetry.space_group_name_H-M   'P 1'
#
loop_
_entity.id
_entity.type
_entity.pdbx_description
1 polymer ?
#
loop_
_entity_poly.entity_id
_entity_poly.type
_entity_poly.pdbx_seq_one_letter_code
_entity_poly.pdbx_strand_id
1 'polypeptide(L)'
;NVSSLPADCAFGSSSSLSVDRRLLQILKPCPLSFEYRNYNIITSRCKGPSYPVSLCCSAFIQFACPFAAELNDLSNNCASTMFSYINLYGNYPPGLFSNECRGGVQGLECPAPSPSASPSSNAANTTS
;
A
#
# COMPACT_ATOMS: atom_id res chain seq x y z
N ASN A 1 43.98 -21.86 37.19
CA ASN A 1 43.43 -20.54 36.79
C ASN A 1 42.53 -20.82 35.59
N VAL A 2 41.22 -20.61 35.78
CA VAL A 2 40.06 -20.70 34.85
C VAL A 2 39.90 -22.05 34.10
N SER A 3 39.05 -22.98 34.50
CA SER A 3 37.56 -22.98 34.57
C SER A 3 36.88 -22.66 33.23
N SER A 4 36.40 -23.67 32.51
CA SER A 4 35.00 -23.79 32.05
C SER A 4 34.83 -24.72 30.82
N LEU A 5 34.08 -25.80 31.03
CA LEU A 5 33.27 -26.58 30.08
C LEU A 5 31.96 -26.90 30.84
N PRO A 6 30.84 -27.31 30.21
CA PRO A 6 30.35 -27.13 28.83
C PRO A 6 28.85 -26.72 28.78
N ALA A 7 28.28 -26.49 27.59
CA ALA A 7 26.86 -26.70 27.34
C ALA A 7 26.63 -26.99 25.84
N ASP A 8 26.54 -28.29 25.59
CA ASP A 8 25.90 -28.94 24.46
C ASP A 8 24.57 -28.29 24.03
N CYS A 9 24.44 -28.03 22.73
CA CYS A 9 23.16 -28.04 22.02
C CYS A 9 23.38 -28.83 20.73
N ALA A 10 23.45 -30.16 20.87
CA ALA A 10 23.35 -31.06 19.73
C ALA A 10 21.92 -30.98 19.16
N PHE A 11 21.73 -30.20 18.08
CA PHE A 11 20.49 -30.26 17.31
C PHE A 11 20.56 -31.45 16.35
N GLY A 12 20.13 -32.61 16.85
CA GLY A 12 19.78 -33.75 16.02
C GLY A 12 18.43 -33.48 15.35
N SER A 13 18.44 -33.27 14.04
CA SER A 13 17.35 -33.62 13.12
C SER A 13 17.89 -33.52 11.69
N SER A 14 18.19 -34.67 11.11
CA SER A 14 18.33 -34.83 9.67
C SER A 14 16.95 -34.65 9.04
N SER A 15 16.56 -33.41 8.82
CA SER A 15 15.45 -33.03 7.95
C SER A 15 16.07 -32.21 6.82
N SER A 16 15.92 -32.72 5.61
CA SER A 16 16.35 -32.16 4.35
C SER A 16 16.43 -30.64 4.36
N LEU A 17 17.60 -30.11 3.97
CA LEU A 17 17.75 -28.72 3.55
C LEU A 17 16.83 -28.44 2.35
N SER A 18 15.55 -28.23 2.61
CA SER A 18 14.79 -27.24 1.85
C SER A 18 15.16 -25.90 2.46
N VAL A 19 16.31 -25.36 2.03
CA VAL A 19 16.37 -23.92 1.78
C VAL A 19 15.27 -23.70 0.76
N ASP A 20 14.06 -23.47 1.28
CA ASP A 20 12.98 -22.91 0.54
C ASP A 20 13.53 -21.58 0.07
N ARG A 21 14.07 -21.57 -1.15
CA ARG A 21 14.26 -20.35 -1.91
C ARG A 21 12.85 -19.81 -2.09
N ARG A 22 12.30 -19.18 -1.04
CA ARG A 22 11.36 -18.10 -1.20
C ARG A 22 12.08 -17.19 -2.17
N LEU A 23 11.58 -17.15 -3.40
CA LEU A 23 11.84 -16.03 -4.26
C LEU A 23 11.40 -14.85 -3.40
N LEU A 24 12.36 -14.13 -2.81
CA LEU A 24 12.19 -12.70 -2.68
C LEU A 24 11.96 -12.31 -4.14
N GLN A 25 10.69 -12.29 -4.56
CA GLN A 25 10.33 -11.57 -5.75
C GLN A 25 10.81 -10.18 -5.40
N ILE A 26 12.01 -9.83 -5.89
CA ILE A 26 12.59 -8.52 -5.70
C ILE A 26 11.73 -7.63 -6.59
N LEU A 27 10.54 -7.33 -6.09
CA LEU A 27 9.67 -6.32 -6.62
C LEU A 27 10.52 -5.06 -6.63
N LYS A 28 10.50 -4.38 -7.77
CA LYS A 28 11.20 -3.11 -7.90
C LYS A 28 10.70 -2.16 -6.82
N PRO A 29 11.59 -1.35 -6.23
CA PRO A 29 11.18 -0.36 -5.27
C PRO A 29 10.23 0.62 -5.96
N CYS A 30 9.14 0.95 -5.28
CA CYS A 30 8.17 1.90 -5.79
C CYS A 30 8.84 3.24 -6.11
N PRO A 31 8.75 3.76 -7.34
CA PRO A 31 9.34 5.06 -7.66
C PRO A 31 8.54 6.22 -7.06
N LEU A 32 7.32 5.97 -6.55
CA LEU A 32 6.53 6.93 -5.79
C LEU A 32 6.87 6.92 -4.30
N SER A 33 7.10 8.12 -3.76
CA SER A 33 7.14 8.32 -2.31
C SER A 33 5.73 8.41 -1.74
N PHE A 34 5.32 7.39 -0.99
CA PHE A 34 4.08 7.38 -0.22
C PHE A 34 4.23 8.04 1.16
N GLU A 35 5.45 8.19 1.68
CA GLU A 35 5.72 8.69 3.03
C GLU A 35 5.02 10.02 3.38
N TYR A 36 5.08 11.01 2.49
CA TYR A 36 4.56 12.37 2.75
C TYR A 36 3.21 12.66 2.08
N ARG A 37 2.41 11.62 1.80
CA ARG A 37 1.11 11.80 1.15
C ARG A 37 0.02 12.22 2.14
N ASN A 38 -1.04 12.82 1.62
CA ASN A 38 -2.16 13.30 2.41
C ASN A 38 -3.09 12.14 2.81
N TYR A 39 -2.68 11.34 3.79
CA TYR A 39 -3.48 10.25 4.36
C TYR A 39 -4.76 10.70 5.05
N ASN A 40 -4.90 12.00 5.31
CA ASN A 40 -6.10 12.61 5.87
C ASN A 40 -7.37 12.29 5.07
N ILE A 41 -7.29 12.09 3.74
CA ILE A 41 -8.43 11.65 2.93
C ILE A 41 -9.04 10.35 3.47
N ILE A 42 -8.19 9.41 3.89
CA ILE A 42 -8.60 8.11 4.42
C ILE A 42 -8.92 8.25 5.91
N THR A 43 -8.00 8.80 6.71
CA THR A 43 -8.11 8.82 8.18
C THR A 43 -9.20 9.76 8.71
N SER A 44 -9.62 10.77 7.95
CA SER A 44 -10.75 11.64 8.30
C SER A 44 -12.10 10.94 8.17
N ARG A 45 -12.23 10.02 7.19
CA ARG A 45 -13.50 9.38 6.81
C ARG A 45 -13.64 7.97 7.35
N CYS A 46 -12.55 7.22 7.36
CA CYS A 46 -12.49 5.85 7.85
C CYS A 46 -12.01 5.85 9.30
N LYS A 47 -12.94 5.92 10.25
CA LYS A 47 -12.62 5.94 11.69
C LYS A 47 -13.12 4.68 12.39
N GLY A 48 -12.30 4.17 13.31
CA GLY A 48 -12.69 3.10 14.22
C GLY A 48 -13.67 3.58 15.29
N PRO A 49 -14.36 2.65 15.98
CA PRO A 49 -14.17 1.19 15.94
C PRO A 49 -14.99 0.45 14.86
N SER A 50 -16.04 1.06 14.30
CA SER A 50 -16.93 0.38 13.36
C SER A 50 -16.44 0.34 11.91
N TYR A 51 -15.43 1.12 11.53
CA TYR A 51 -14.82 1.17 10.18
C TYR A 51 -15.85 1.00 9.04
N PRO A 52 -16.72 1.99 8.82
CA PRO A 52 -17.79 1.87 7.82
C PRO A 52 -17.23 1.64 6.41
N VAL A 53 -17.41 0.41 5.90
CA VAL A 53 -16.82 -0.09 4.64
C VAL A 53 -17.04 0.87 3.48
N SER A 54 -18.28 1.32 3.25
CA SER A 54 -18.61 2.22 2.15
C SER A 54 -17.79 3.52 2.17
N LEU A 55 -17.63 4.15 3.35
CA LEU A 55 -16.84 5.37 3.50
C LEU A 55 -15.34 5.11 3.40
N CYS A 56 -14.87 4.01 4.00
CA CYS A 56 -13.46 3.60 3.97
C CYS A 56 -13.00 3.30 2.54
N CYS A 57 -13.79 2.52 1.79
CA CYS A 57 -13.47 2.16 0.42
C CYS A 57 -13.58 3.35 -0.53
N SER A 58 -14.59 4.20 -0.39
CA SER A 58 -14.71 5.42 -1.19
C SER A 58 -13.52 6.37 -0.99
N ALA A 59 -13.11 6.57 0.27
CA ALA A 59 -11.94 7.38 0.60
C ALA A 59 -10.63 6.75 0.09
N PHE A 60 -10.49 5.44 0.20
CA PHE A 60 -9.35 4.70 -0.32
C PHE A 60 -9.25 4.82 -1.85
N ILE A 61 -10.35 4.66 -2.57
CA ILE A 61 -10.41 4.82 -4.03
C ILE A 61 -9.96 6.23 -4.42
N GLN A 62 -10.49 7.27 -3.80
CA GLN A 62 -10.05 8.67 -4.04
C GLN A 62 -8.54 8.88 -3.85
N PHE A 63 -7.94 8.21 -2.86
CA PHE A 63 -6.51 8.30 -2.61
C PHE A 63 -5.67 7.47 -3.60
N ALA A 64 -6.12 6.26 -3.92
CA ALA A 64 -5.37 5.28 -4.72
C ALA A 64 -5.48 5.53 -6.23
N CYS A 65 -6.60 6.06 -6.71
CA CYS A 65 -6.84 6.26 -8.15
C CYS A 65 -5.81 7.09 -8.92
N PRO A 66 -5.27 8.20 -8.40
CA PRO A 66 -4.18 8.90 -9.10
C PRO A 66 -2.91 8.05 -9.27
N PHE A 67 -2.76 6.97 -8.50
CA PHE A 67 -1.62 6.06 -8.53
C PHE A 67 -1.98 4.66 -9.04
N ALA A 68 -3.17 4.48 -9.61
CA ALA A 68 -3.68 3.16 -10.01
C ALA A 68 -2.75 2.43 -10.98
N ALA A 69 -2.07 3.14 -11.89
CA ALA A 69 -1.15 2.52 -12.83
C ALA A 69 0.02 1.80 -12.13
N GLU A 70 0.62 2.44 -11.12
CA GLU A 70 1.74 1.87 -10.37
C GLU A 70 1.30 0.87 -9.29
N LEU A 71 0.12 1.09 -8.71
CA LEU A 71 -0.47 0.16 -7.75
C LEU A 71 -0.90 -1.17 -8.41
N ASN A 72 -1.32 -1.13 -9.67
CA ASN A 72 -1.67 -2.33 -10.45
C ASN A 72 -0.45 -2.98 -11.14
N ASP A 73 0.74 -2.39 -11.04
CA ASP A 73 1.95 -3.02 -11.57
C ASP A 73 2.50 -4.06 -10.58
N LEU A 74 2.26 -5.33 -10.91
CA LEU A 74 2.72 -6.50 -10.15
C LEU A 74 4.26 -6.64 -10.10
N SER A 75 5.00 -5.83 -10.86
CA SER A 75 6.46 -5.80 -10.87
C SER A 75 7.07 -4.93 -9.76
N ASN A 76 6.26 -4.10 -9.08
CA ASN A 76 6.71 -3.15 -8.07
C ASN A 76 6.03 -3.37 -6.71
N ASN A 77 6.69 -2.98 -5.63
CA ASN A 77 6.14 -3.10 -4.27
C ASN A 77 5.26 -1.90 -3.86
N CYS A 78 4.76 -1.10 -4.82
CA CYS A 78 3.97 0.11 -4.55
C CYS A 78 2.73 -0.16 -3.70
N ALA A 79 1.97 -1.22 -4.02
CA ALA A 79 0.78 -1.57 -3.26
C ALA A 79 1.08 -1.90 -1.79
N SER A 80 2.08 -2.75 -1.54
CA SER A 80 2.50 -3.13 -0.18
C SER A 80 3.03 -1.94 0.62
N THR A 81 3.81 -1.07 -0.02
CA THR A 81 4.33 0.16 0.59
C THR A 81 3.19 1.10 0.97
N MET A 82 2.26 1.34 0.04
CA MET A 82 1.10 2.21 0.29
C MET A 82 0.25 1.68 1.46
N PHE A 83 -0.09 0.39 1.47
CA PHE A 83 -0.86 -0.19 2.58
C PHE A 83 -0.13 -0.10 3.92
N SER A 84 1.19 -0.27 3.93
CA SER A 84 2.00 -0.13 5.15
C SER A 84 1.86 1.27 5.75
N TYR A 85 1.98 2.32 4.93
CA TYR A 85 1.81 3.69 5.41
C TYR A 85 0.36 4.01 5.80
N ILE A 86 -0.64 3.53 5.05
CA ILE A 86 -2.05 3.71 5.41
C ILE A 86 -2.31 3.12 6.81
N ASN A 87 -1.84 1.89 7.05
CA ASN A 87 -2.02 1.22 8.33
C ASN A 87 -1.26 1.93 9.46
N LEU A 88 -0.06 2.45 9.17
CA LEU A 88 0.76 3.18 10.14
C LEU A 88 0.12 4.51 10.55
N TYR A 89 -0.37 5.31 9.59
CA TYR A 89 -0.97 6.62 9.89
C TYR A 89 -2.42 6.55 10.38
N GLY A 90 -3.16 5.51 9.98
CA GLY A 90 -4.56 5.33 10.36
C GLY A 90 -4.80 4.34 11.49
N ASN A 91 -3.75 3.67 11.99
CA ASN A 91 -3.85 2.58 12.96
C ASN A 91 -4.84 1.48 12.53
N TYR A 92 -4.93 1.20 11.22
CA TYR A 92 -5.86 0.21 10.69
C TYR A 92 -5.34 -1.22 10.90
N PRO A 93 -6.23 -2.18 11.20
CA PRO A 93 -5.85 -3.58 11.25
C PRO A 93 -5.40 -4.09 9.87
N PRO A 94 -4.43 -5.02 9.81
CA PRO A 94 -3.94 -5.57 8.55
C PRO A 94 -5.08 -6.25 7.80
N GLY A 95 -5.19 -5.95 6.50
CA GLY A 95 -6.21 -6.55 5.63
C GLY A 95 -7.58 -5.89 5.68
N LEU A 96 -7.80 -4.81 6.44
CA LEU A 96 -9.09 -4.08 6.46
C LEU A 96 -9.54 -3.73 5.04
N PHE A 97 -8.72 -3.00 4.29
CA PHE A 97 -9.08 -2.58 2.93
C PHE A 97 -9.12 -3.76 1.94
N SER A 98 -8.21 -4.73 2.05
CA SER A 98 -8.17 -5.89 1.15
C SER A 98 -9.35 -6.84 1.34
N ASN A 99 -9.90 -6.92 2.55
CA ASN A 99 -11.02 -7.79 2.88
C ASN A 99 -12.36 -7.09 2.65
N GLU A 100 -12.48 -5.84 3.11
CA GLU A 100 -13.73 -5.09 3.10
C GLU A 100 -13.97 -4.41 1.74
N CYS A 101 -12.92 -3.89 1.10
CA CYS A 101 -13.03 -3.18 -0.18
C CYS A 101 -12.84 -4.13 -1.35
N ARG A 102 -13.84 -5.00 -1.55
CA ARG A 102 -13.98 -5.79 -2.78
C ARG A 102 -14.91 -5.03 -3.72
N GLY A 103 -14.38 -4.57 -4.85
CA GLY A 103 -15.19 -3.97 -5.91
C GLY A 103 -15.88 -5.02 -6.77
N GLY A 104 -16.05 -4.73 -8.06
CA GLY A 104 -16.64 -5.65 -9.03
C GLY A 104 -15.67 -6.70 -9.56
N VAL A 105 -16.05 -7.37 -10.66
CA VAL A 105 -15.21 -8.37 -11.35
C VAL A 105 -13.87 -7.81 -11.83
N GLN A 106 -13.77 -6.50 -12.07
CA GLN A 106 -12.53 -5.80 -12.42
C GLN A 106 -11.74 -5.29 -11.20
N GLY A 107 -12.19 -5.56 -9.98
CA GLY A 107 -11.60 -5.03 -8.75
C GLY A 107 -12.16 -3.67 -8.35
N LEU A 108 -11.33 -2.84 -7.71
CA LEU A 108 -11.72 -1.50 -7.26
C LEU A 108 -11.70 -0.53 -8.44
N GLU A 109 -12.89 -0.20 -8.93
CA GLU A 109 -13.07 0.70 -10.05
C GLU A 109 -12.74 2.13 -9.64
N CYS A 110 -11.81 2.75 -10.35
CA CYS A 110 -11.56 4.17 -10.20
C CYS A 110 -12.62 4.95 -10.97
N PRO A 111 -13.41 5.83 -10.30
CA PRO A 111 -14.33 6.69 -11.03
C PRO A 111 -13.53 7.54 -12.02
N ALA A 112 -14.09 7.74 -13.21
CA ALA A 112 -13.47 8.59 -14.22
C ALA A 112 -13.08 9.94 -13.58
N PRO A 113 -11.90 10.48 -13.90
CA PRO A 113 -11.51 11.79 -13.39
C PRO A 113 -12.64 12.77 -13.69
N SER A 114 -13.16 13.42 -12.66
CA SER A 114 -14.12 14.50 -12.84
C SER A 114 -13.51 15.53 -13.80
N PRO A 115 -14.27 16.09 -14.77
CA PRO A 115 -13.74 17.01 -15.78
C PRO A 115 -13.33 18.40 -15.24
N SER A 116 -12.82 18.49 -14.02
CA SER A 116 -12.42 19.74 -13.37
C SER A 116 -10.92 19.78 -13.11
N ALA A 117 -10.15 19.88 -14.19
CA ALA A 117 -8.88 20.61 -14.22
C ALA A 117 -8.59 20.96 -15.68
N SER A 118 -9.36 21.90 -16.22
CA SER A 118 -9.00 22.61 -17.44
C SER A 118 -7.57 23.17 -17.27
N PRO A 119 -6.62 22.93 -18.18
CA PRO A 119 -5.41 23.73 -18.21
C PRO A 119 -5.83 25.17 -18.52
N SER A 120 -5.67 26.09 -17.56
CA SER A 120 -5.78 27.52 -17.84
C SER A 120 -4.64 27.93 -18.77
N SER A 121 -4.85 27.77 -20.07
CA SER A 121 -4.07 28.41 -21.11
C SER A 121 -4.42 29.91 -21.12
N ASN A 122 -3.80 30.70 -20.25
CA ASN A 122 -3.78 32.14 -20.45
C ASN A 122 -2.68 32.48 -21.46
N ALA A 123 -3.00 32.27 -22.73
CA ALA A 123 -2.31 32.92 -23.83
C ALA A 123 -2.58 34.43 -23.72
N ALA A 124 -1.69 35.16 -23.06
CA ALA A 124 -1.65 36.61 -23.15
C ALA A 124 -1.01 37.00 -24.48
N ASN A 125 -1.84 37.33 -25.47
CA ASN A 125 -1.42 38.15 -26.60
C ASN A 125 -2.53 39.16 -26.94
N THR A 126 -2.07 40.33 -27.41
CA THR A 126 -2.77 41.34 -28.21
C THR A 126 -3.09 42.67 -27.51
N THR A 127 -2.10 43.57 -27.59
CA THR A 127 -2.16 44.90 -28.23
C THR A 127 -3.50 45.40 -28.76
N SER A 128 -3.92 46.59 -28.33
CA SER A 128 -4.45 47.68 -29.18
C SER A 128 -4.36 49.00 -28.42
#